data_AF-A0A975L9Q1-F1
#
_entry.id   AF-A0A975L9Q1-F1
#
_cell.length_a   1.000
_cell.length_b   1.000
_cell.length_c   1.000
_cell.angle_alpha   90.00
_cell.angle_beta   90.00
_cell.angle_gamma   90.00
#
_symmetry.space_group_name_H-M   'P 1'
#
loop_
_entity.id
_entity.type
_entity.pdbx_description
1 polymer ?
#
loop_
_entity_poly.entity_id
_entity_poly.type
_entity_poly.pdbx_seq_one_letter_code
_entity_poly.pdbx_strand_id
1 'polypeptide(L)'
;MHRKTPLVLSALMTPLLLAGCAAEAYDQDAHRDMVESYGARTNDMDSVTRVTRAACDAESASAWTDAYLDQGSDPGLLVIGVDQMCPDRLGEFEEALEPHGW
;
A
#
# COMPACT_ATOMS: atom_id res chain seq x y z
N MET A 1 -57.88 3.15 -35.06
CA MET A 1 -56.81 2.14 -35.16
C MET A 1 -55.63 2.58 -34.30
N HIS A 2 -55.07 1.63 -33.57
CA HIS A 2 -54.09 1.76 -32.49
C HIS A 2 -52.72 2.32 -32.88
N ARG A 3 -52.08 3.05 -31.95
CA ARG A 3 -50.72 2.84 -31.39
C ARG A 3 -50.50 3.90 -30.30
N LYS A 4 -50.68 3.57 -29.01
CA LYS A 4 -49.69 3.03 -28.05
C LYS A 4 -48.49 3.97 -27.83
N THR A 5 -48.58 4.80 -26.77
CA THR A 5 -47.51 5.27 -25.85
C THR A 5 -46.56 4.12 -25.45
N PRO A 6 -45.33 4.31 -24.88
CA PRO A 6 -44.94 5.37 -23.93
C PRO A 6 -43.43 5.77 -23.89
N LEU A 7 -43.10 6.63 -22.90
CA LEU A 7 -41.86 6.61 -22.11
C LEU A 7 -40.55 6.96 -22.86
N VAL A 8 -40.29 8.26 -22.99
CA VAL A 8 -38.92 8.76 -22.99
C VAL A 8 -38.35 8.47 -21.61
N LEU A 9 -37.45 7.49 -21.57
CA LEU A 9 -36.77 7.00 -20.39
C LEU A 9 -35.87 8.11 -19.83
N SER A 10 -36.41 8.92 -18.92
CA SER A 10 -35.61 9.72 -17.99
C SER A 10 -34.96 8.76 -16.98
N ALA A 11 -33.81 8.20 -17.34
CA ALA A 11 -32.98 7.40 -16.44
C ALA A 11 -31.64 8.12 -16.25
N LEU A 12 -31.64 9.02 -15.27
CA LEU A 12 -30.56 9.34 -14.34
C LEU A 12 -29.17 8.79 -14.76
N MET A 13 -28.41 9.58 -15.51
CA MET A 13 -26.95 9.54 -15.40
C MET A 13 -26.59 10.15 -14.05
N THR A 14 -26.71 9.37 -12.98
CA THR A 14 -26.04 9.68 -11.73
C THR A 14 -24.56 9.43 -12.00
N PRO A 15 -23.68 10.45 -11.95
CA PRO A 15 -22.26 10.17 -11.87
C PRO A 15 -22.09 9.36 -10.59
N LEU A 16 -21.71 8.09 -10.74
CA LEU A 16 -21.12 7.34 -9.64
C LEU A 16 -19.95 8.19 -9.18
N LEU A 17 -20.20 8.95 -8.11
CA LEU A 17 -19.23 9.42 -7.17
C LEU A 17 -18.45 8.17 -6.78
N LEU A 18 -17.40 7.88 -7.54
CA LEU A 18 -16.20 7.28 -7.00
C LEU A 18 -15.84 8.23 -5.86
N ALA A 19 -16.37 7.92 -4.68
CA ALA A 19 -15.70 8.21 -3.44
C ALA A 19 -14.31 7.64 -3.66
N GLY A 20 -13.41 8.49 -4.17
CA GLY A 20 -12.01 8.22 -4.09
C GLY A 20 -11.81 7.97 -2.61
N CYS A 21 -11.57 6.71 -2.25
CA CYS A 21 -10.73 6.42 -1.11
C CYS A 21 -9.55 7.36 -1.34
N ALA A 22 -9.51 8.45 -0.58
CA ALA A 22 -8.35 9.28 -0.52
C ALA A 22 -7.30 8.32 0.03
N ALA A 23 -6.56 7.66 -0.86
CA ALA A 23 -5.29 7.08 -0.52
C ALA A 23 -4.57 8.24 0.15
N GLU A 24 -4.45 8.18 1.48
CA GLU A 24 -3.70 9.18 2.22
C GLU A 24 -2.37 9.29 1.50
N ALA A 25 -2.11 10.47 0.97
CA ALA A 25 -0.94 10.67 0.13
C ALA A 25 0.28 10.36 1.01
N TYR A 26 1.10 9.42 0.57
CA TYR A 26 2.33 9.02 1.27
C TYR A 26 3.12 10.25 1.75
N ASP A 27 3.34 10.33 3.08
CA ASP A 27 4.13 11.36 3.73
C ASP A 27 5.54 10.82 4.01
N GLN A 28 6.52 11.27 3.21
CA GLN A 28 7.91 10.84 3.32
C GLN A 28 8.56 11.31 4.64
N ASP A 29 8.12 12.43 5.20
CA ASP A 29 8.68 12.96 6.45
C ASP A 29 8.15 12.15 7.64
N ALA A 30 6.87 11.80 7.65
CA ALA A 30 6.32 10.87 8.66
C ALA A 30 6.99 9.49 8.62
N HIS A 31 7.25 8.95 7.42
CA HIS A 31 7.99 7.70 7.26
C HIS A 31 9.42 7.82 7.81
N ARG A 32 10.11 8.94 7.55
CA ARG A 32 11.44 9.21 8.09
C ARG A 32 11.43 9.22 9.62
N ASP A 33 10.49 9.93 10.23
CA ASP A 33 10.36 10.02 11.68
C ASP A 33 10.15 8.64 12.33
N MET A 34 9.36 7.77 11.69
CA MET A 34 9.17 6.39 12.16
C MET A 34 10.45 5.56 12.07
N VAL A 35 11.16 5.61 10.93
CA VAL A 35 12.44 4.92 10.73
C VAL A 35 13.47 5.37 11.77
N GLU A 36 13.57 6.68 12.02
CA GLU A 36 14.47 7.24 13.03
C GLU A 36 14.06 6.86 14.46
N SER A 37 12.77 6.79 14.76
CA SER A 37 12.25 6.33 16.06
C SER A 37 12.52 4.84 16.33
N TYR A 38 12.58 4.03 15.26
CA TYR A 38 12.99 2.63 15.30
C TYR A 38 14.51 2.46 15.52
N GLY A 39 15.27 3.55 15.51
CA GLY A 39 16.71 3.56 15.77
C GLY A 39 17.58 3.43 14.52
N ALA A 40 16.97 3.39 13.32
CA ALA A 40 17.70 3.39 12.06
C ALA A 40 17.87 4.83 11.55
N ARG A 41 19.08 5.21 11.15
CA ARG A 41 19.29 6.49 10.46
C ARG A 41 19.28 6.26 8.96
N THR A 42 18.52 7.07 8.26
CA THR A 42 18.45 7.05 6.79
C THR A 42 18.93 8.38 6.23
N ASN A 43 20.02 8.33 5.46
CA ASN A 43 20.54 9.50 4.75
C ASN A 43 19.89 9.65 3.36
N ASP A 44 19.09 8.68 2.93
CA ASP A 44 18.50 8.59 1.60
C ASP A 44 17.07 8.01 1.68
N MET A 45 16.11 8.87 2.02
CA MET A 45 14.70 8.51 2.05
C MET A 45 14.12 8.19 0.67
N ASP A 46 14.73 8.66 -0.41
CA ASP A 46 14.28 8.33 -1.75
C ASP A 46 14.59 6.87 -2.09
N SER A 47 15.73 6.35 -1.65
CA SER A 47 16.05 4.93 -1.75
C SER A 47 15.08 4.07 -0.92
N VAL A 48 14.85 4.44 0.35
CA VAL A 48 13.89 3.73 1.23
C VAL A 48 12.50 3.71 0.58
N THR A 49 11.99 4.88 0.17
CA THR A 49 10.69 5.01 -0.51
C THR A 49 10.60 4.12 -1.75
N ARG A 50 11.67 4.03 -2.54
CA ARG A 50 11.70 3.22 -3.77
C ARG A 50 11.65 1.72 -3.45
N VAL A 51 12.40 1.27 -2.46
CA VAL A 51 12.41 -0.12 -2.02
C VAL A 51 11.03 -0.51 -1.46
N THR A 52 10.47 0.33 -0.60
CA THR A 52 9.14 0.13 -0.05
C THR A 52 8.06 0.12 -1.13
N ARG A 53 8.11 1.03 -2.12
CA ARG A 53 7.20 0.99 -3.27
C ARG A 53 7.34 -0.32 -4.05
N ALA A 54 8.57 -0.80 -4.26
CA ALA A 54 8.79 -2.09 -4.93
C ALA A 54 8.23 -3.28 -4.12
N ALA A 55 8.22 -3.20 -2.78
CA ALA A 55 7.53 -4.17 -1.93
C ALA A 55 6.00 -4.07 -2.13
N CYS A 56 5.44 -2.85 -2.08
CA CYS A 56 4.02 -2.61 -2.29
C CYS A 56 3.51 -3.07 -3.65
N ASP A 57 4.34 -3.02 -4.68
CA ASP A 57 4.02 -3.47 -6.05
C ASP A 57 4.31 -4.97 -6.27
N ALA A 58 4.91 -5.67 -5.30
CA ALA A 58 5.32 -7.06 -5.45
C ALA A 58 4.11 -8.01 -5.53
N GLU A 59 4.12 -8.93 -6.49
CA GLU A 59 3.04 -9.92 -6.66
C GLU A 59 2.89 -10.87 -5.45
N SER A 60 3.98 -11.11 -4.71
CA SER A 60 4.02 -11.99 -3.54
C SER A 60 4.77 -11.33 -2.40
N ALA A 61 4.07 -11.06 -1.29
CA ALA A 61 4.67 -10.51 -0.07
C ALA A 61 5.72 -11.48 0.52
N SER A 62 5.42 -12.79 0.52
CA SER A 62 6.34 -13.83 1.01
C SER A 62 7.64 -13.89 0.22
N ALA A 63 7.58 -14.00 -1.11
CA ALA A 63 8.78 -14.10 -1.94
C ALA A 63 9.65 -12.83 -1.85
N TRP A 64 9.01 -11.66 -1.73
CA TRP A 64 9.74 -10.40 -1.56
C TRP A 64 10.39 -10.31 -0.18
N THR A 65 9.65 -10.67 0.88
CA THR A 65 10.15 -10.69 2.27
C THR A 65 11.34 -11.62 2.43
N ASP A 66 11.28 -12.82 1.87
CA ASP A 66 12.40 -13.77 1.90
C ASP A 66 13.65 -13.18 1.24
N ALA A 67 13.50 -12.55 0.07
CA ALA A 67 14.62 -11.90 -0.63
C ALA A 67 15.17 -10.67 0.13
N TYR A 68 14.32 -9.94 0.84
CA TYR A 68 14.70 -8.80 1.66
C TYR A 68 15.52 -9.23 2.88
N LEU A 69 15.08 -10.29 3.56
CA LEU A 69 15.77 -10.87 4.71
C LEU A 69 17.06 -11.59 4.34
N ASP A 70 17.13 -12.27 3.19
CA ASP A 70 18.36 -12.91 2.69
C ASP A 70 19.48 -11.88 2.45
N GLN A 71 19.13 -10.63 2.16
CA GLN A 71 20.08 -9.51 2.07
C GLN A 71 20.56 -9.00 3.44
N GLY A 72 20.10 -9.58 4.54
CA GLY A 72 20.41 -9.16 5.90
C GLY A 72 19.70 -7.87 6.32
N SER A 73 18.58 -7.53 5.66
CA SER A 73 17.81 -6.33 5.97
C SER A 73 16.95 -6.51 7.23
N ASP A 74 16.52 -5.41 7.83
CA ASP A 74 15.79 -5.42 9.10
C ASP A 74 14.26 -5.55 8.87
N PRO A 75 13.60 -6.60 9.41
CA PRO A 75 12.17 -6.82 9.20
C PRO A 75 11.29 -5.67 9.73
N GLY A 76 11.69 -4.99 10.81
CA GLY A 76 10.92 -3.87 11.33
C GLY A 76 10.90 -2.67 10.39
N LEU A 77 11.98 -2.46 9.62
CA LEU A 77 12.01 -1.42 8.58
C LEU A 77 11.10 -1.76 7.40
N LEU A 78 10.93 -3.04 7.08
CA LEU A 78 9.96 -3.49 6.08
C LEU A 78 8.53 -3.17 6.52
N VAL A 79 8.18 -3.53 7.76
CA VAL A 79 6.84 -3.26 8.32
C VAL A 79 6.55 -1.77 8.40
N ILE A 80 7.50 -0.95 8.87
CA ILE A 80 7.37 0.51 8.88
C ILE A 80 7.11 1.04 7.47
N GLY A 81 7.86 0.58 6.47
CA GLY A 81 7.65 1.01 5.09
C GLY A 81 6.28 0.64 4.55
N VAL A 82 5.87 -0.62 4.71
CA VAL A 82 4.60 -1.12 4.19
C VAL A 82 3.40 -0.45 4.87
N ASP A 83 3.44 -0.27 6.19
CA ASP A 83 2.43 0.47 6.95
C ASP A 83 2.24 1.89 6.41
N GLN A 84 3.34 2.57 6.06
CA GLN A 84 3.29 3.95 5.56
C GLN A 84 2.87 4.08 4.08
N MET A 85 3.23 3.12 3.22
CA MET A 85 3.02 3.25 1.76
C MET A 85 1.85 2.42 1.21
N CYS A 86 1.57 1.27 1.81
CA CYS A 86 0.54 0.35 1.37
C CYS A 86 -0.07 -0.40 2.57
N PRO A 87 -0.72 0.31 3.51
CA PRO A 87 -1.22 -0.27 4.77
C PRO A 87 -2.19 -1.44 4.55
N ASP A 88 -2.94 -1.44 3.44
CA ASP A 88 -3.84 -2.54 3.08
C ASP A 88 -3.10 -3.89 2.87
N ARG A 89 -1.78 -3.85 2.60
CA ARG A 89 -0.93 -5.03 2.43
C ARG A 89 -0.15 -5.40 3.69
N LEU A 90 -0.22 -4.61 4.76
CA LEU A 90 0.58 -4.81 5.98
C LEU A 90 0.44 -6.24 6.52
N GLY A 91 -0.79 -6.74 6.62
CA GLY A 91 -1.04 -8.10 7.11
C GLY A 91 -0.40 -9.19 6.26
N GLU A 92 -0.28 -9.01 4.93
CA GLU A 92 0.40 -9.98 4.05
C GLU A 92 1.91 -10.04 4.35
N PHE A 93 2.52 -8.90 4.68
CA PHE A 93 3.94 -8.82 5.02
C PHE A 93 4.21 -9.30 6.44
N GLU A 94 3.33 -9.02 7.40
CA GLU A 94 3.42 -9.59 8.76
C GLU A 94 3.29 -11.12 8.72
N GLU A 95 2.33 -11.67 7.96
CA GLU A 95 2.20 -13.13 7.76
C GLU A 95 3.45 -13.73 7.09
N ALA A 96 4.02 -13.03 6.10
CA ALA A 96 5.27 -13.43 5.46
C ALA A 96 6.48 -13.45 6.40
N LEU A 97 6.44 -12.67 7.49
CA LEU A 97 7.51 -12.57 8.48
C LEU A 97 7.37 -13.62 9.60
N GLU A 98 6.18 -14.20 9.85
CA GLU A 98 5.95 -15.20 10.90
C GLU A 98 6.96 -16.38 10.90
N PRO A 99 7.35 -16.97 9.74
CA PRO A 99 8.32 -18.06 9.70
C PRO A 99 9.71 -17.66 10.22
N HIS A 100 10.00 -16.36 10.28
CA HIS A 100 11.28 -15.78 10.69
C HIS A 100 11.29 -15.32 12.15
N GLY A 101 10.23 -15.61 12.92
CA GLY A 101 10.12 -15.27 14.34
C GLY A 101 9.66 -13.84 14.62
N TRP A 102 8.88 -13.28 13.68
CA TRP A 102 8.17 -12.01 13.83
C TRP A 102 6.99 -12.12 14.80
#